data_AF-A0A6A4KC39-F1
#
_entry.id   AF-A0A6A4KC39-F1
#
_cell.length_a   1.000
_cell.length_b   1.000
_cell.length_c   1.000
_cell.angle_alpha   90.00
_cell.angle_beta   90.00
_cell.angle_gamma   90.00
#
_symmetry.space_group_name_H-M   'P 1'
#
loop_
_entity.id
_entity.type
_entity.pdbx_description
1 polymer ?
#
loop_
_entity_poly.entity_id
_entity_poly.type
_entity_poly.pdbx_seq_one_letter_code
_entity_poly.pdbx_strand_id
1 'polypeptide(L)'
;MDGSRTKIEAFSTYIWKVMVRAIDEGHPKCKMGWLVDGRTRMCEDSNTMSNYIGNVLSLAFGEASKVELETGGLTDIAKICHDAISKVTNRAHFLDLIECHRPGLMLSKVVLGRAGPALVVSSGRRFLVAELDFGFGSPARGTVCSAIQRIGVGYVNQRPSARGDGSWTVSAIIWPELAAALESDSDRVFQPMTADHLQL
;
A
#
# COMPACT_ATOMS: atom_id res chain seq x y z
N MET A 1 2.17 20.17 -12.54
CA MET A 1 1.42 19.37 -11.55
C MET A 1 1.50 20.11 -10.23
N ASP A 2 0.36 20.50 -9.66
CA ASP A 2 0.31 21.03 -8.29
C ASP A 2 0.95 19.99 -7.35
N GLY A 3 1.97 20.40 -6.59
CA GLY A 3 2.80 19.54 -5.73
C GLY A 3 2.09 18.99 -4.49
N SER A 4 0.76 18.83 -4.51
CA SER A 4 -0.06 18.48 -3.35
C SER A 4 -0.30 16.97 -3.17
N ARG A 5 0.26 16.11 -4.03
CA ARG A 5 0.08 14.64 -3.96
C ARG A 5 1.40 13.90 -3.75
N THR A 6 1.35 12.94 -2.85
CA THR A 6 2.48 12.10 -2.46
C THR A 6 2.77 11.03 -3.52
N LYS A 7 4.01 10.54 -3.56
CA LYS A 7 4.40 9.44 -4.45
C LYS A 7 3.56 8.17 -4.22
N ILE A 8 3.10 7.92 -2.99
CA ILE A 8 2.27 6.74 -2.68
C ILE A 8 0.85 6.89 -3.23
N GLU A 9 0.29 8.10 -3.21
CA GLU A 9 -1.01 8.39 -3.81
C GLU A 9 -0.93 8.22 -5.33
N ALA A 10 0.08 8.82 -5.99
CA ALA A 10 0.27 8.67 -7.43
C ALA A 10 0.45 7.19 -7.85
N PHE A 11 1.28 6.45 -7.11
CA PHE A 11 1.47 5.01 -7.30
C PHE A 11 0.17 4.22 -7.14
N SER A 12 -0.60 4.54 -6.10
CA SER A 12 -1.88 3.88 -5.81
C SER A 12 -2.89 4.17 -6.90
N THR A 13 -2.98 5.43 -7.36
CA THR A 13 -3.82 5.83 -8.50
C THR A 13 -3.50 5.03 -9.75
N TYR A 14 -2.22 4.91 -10.11
CA TYR A 14 -1.80 4.14 -11.28
C TYR A 14 -2.24 2.68 -11.18
N ILE A 15 -1.90 1.97 -10.10
CA ILE A 15 -2.28 0.56 -9.96
C ILE A 15 -3.80 0.41 -9.91
N TRP A 16 -4.53 1.33 -9.26
CA TRP A 16 -5.98 1.24 -9.18
C TRP A 16 -6.64 1.31 -10.56
N LYS A 17 -6.14 2.19 -11.44
CA LYS A 17 -6.57 2.25 -12.84
C LYS A 17 -6.20 0.99 -13.62
N VAL A 18 -5.00 0.44 -13.41
CA VAL A 18 -4.60 -0.84 -14.03
C VAL A 18 -5.53 -1.98 -13.58
N MET A 19 -5.89 -2.00 -12.30
CA MET A 19 -6.71 -3.05 -11.67
C MET A 19 -8.07 -3.20 -12.33
N VAL A 20 -8.64 -2.13 -12.89
CA VAL A 20 -9.89 -2.17 -13.65
C VAL A 20 -9.86 -3.21 -14.78
N ARG A 21 -8.72 -3.37 -15.46
CA ARG A 21 -8.54 -4.34 -16.55
C ARG A 21 -8.53 -5.79 -16.08
N ALA A 22 -8.31 -6.01 -14.79
CA ALA A 22 -8.21 -7.34 -14.17
C ALA A 22 -9.45 -7.75 -13.37
N ILE A 23 -10.40 -6.83 -13.15
CA ILE A 23 -11.61 -7.10 -12.40
C ILE A 23 -12.71 -7.63 -13.32
N ASP A 24 -13.36 -8.71 -12.90
CA ASP A 24 -14.54 -9.31 -13.53
C ASP A 24 -15.68 -8.29 -13.72
N GLU A 25 -16.42 -8.40 -14.82
CA GLU A 25 -17.55 -7.53 -15.17
C GLU A 25 -18.68 -7.53 -14.12
N GLY A 26 -18.83 -8.60 -13.34
CA GLY A 26 -19.79 -8.72 -12.24
C GLY A 26 -19.51 -7.80 -11.04
N HIS A 27 -18.38 -7.09 -11.02
CA HIS A 27 -18.03 -6.17 -9.96
C HIS A 27 -17.98 -4.71 -10.46
N PRO A 28 -19.08 -3.93 -10.28
CA PRO A 28 -19.14 -2.55 -10.77
C PRO A 28 -18.24 -1.58 -9.99
N LYS A 29 -17.75 -2.00 -8.82
CA LYS A 29 -16.90 -1.21 -7.93
C LYS A 29 -15.75 -2.06 -7.38
N CYS A 30 -14.64 -1.40 -7.08
CA CYS A 30 -13.51 -2.00 -6.39
C CYS A 30 -12.93 -1.05 -5.33
N LYS A 31 -12.07 -1.58 -4.48
CA LYS A 31 -11.52 -0.87 -3.34
C LYS A 31 -10.00 -0.83 -3.38
N MET A 32 -9.45 0.28 -2.91
CA MET A 32 -8.04 0.40 -2.58
C MET A 32 -7.91 0.64 -1.08
N GLY A 33 -6.99 -0.05 -0.42
CA GLY A 33 -6.71 0.11 1.00
C GLY A 33 -5.27 0.53 1.25
N TRP A 34 -5.04 1.21 2.36
CA TRP A 34 -3.69 1.64 2.76
C TRP A 34 -3.42 1.34 4.22
N LEU A 35 -2.27 0.72 4.50
CA LEU A 35 -1.76 0.64 5.88
C LEU A 35 -1.17 1.99 6.28
N VAL A 36 -1.72 2.56 7.37
CA VAL A 36 -1.35 3.87 7.91
C VAL A 36 -0.71 3.69 9.28
N ASP A 37 0.49 4.25 9.44
CA ASP A 37 1.24 4.22 10.70
C ASP A 37 0.81 5.36 11.62
N GLY A 38 0.32 5.01 12.80
CA GLY A 38 -0.19 5.95 13.80
C GLY A 38 0.84 6.47 14.79
N ARG A 39 2.08 5.96 14.80
CA ARG A 39 3.10 6.35 15.80
C ARG A 39 3.30 7.87 15.87
N THR A 40 3.47 8.51 14.72
CA THR A 40 3.66 9.96 14.63
C THR A 40 2.37 10.76 14.76
N ARG A 41 1.22 10.11 14.99
CA ARG A 41 -0.12 10.72 15.07
C ARG A 41 -0.70 10.64 16.47
N MET A 42 -0.21 9.70 17.28
CA MET A 42 -0.67 9.47 18.65
C MET A 42 -0.01 10.39 19.67
N CYS A 43 1.26 10.74 19.46
CA CYS A 43 2.05 11.58 20.34
C CYS A 43 2.34 12.95 19.71
N GLU A 44 2.28 14.00 20.52
CA GLU A 44 2.67 15.35 20.13
C GLU A 44 4.19 15.46 19.95
N ASP A 45 4.95 14.71 20.74
CA ASP A 45 6.37 14.47 20.50
C ASP A 45 6.54 13.24 19.61
N SER A 46 7.06 13.46 18.39
CA SER A 46 7.24 12.42 17.38
C SER A 46 8.20 11.30 17.81
N ASN A 47 9.06 11.54 18.80
CA ASN A 47 10.08 10.58 19.22
C ASN A 47 9.60 9.57 20.26
N THR A 48 8.52 9.84 20.99
CA THR A 48 8.08 8.98 22.11
C THR A 48 7.73 7.55 21.68
N MET A 49 7.26 7.37 20.44
CA MET A 49 6.89 6.06 19.89
C MET A 49 7.86 5.50 18.86
N SER A 50 9.03 6.11 18.65
CA SER A 50 9.99 5.66 17.62
C SER A 50 10.45 4.21 17.84
N ASN A 51 10.59 3.82 19.11
CA ASN A 51 11.07 2.49 19.52
C ASN A 51 9.93 1.54 19.91
N TYR A 52 8.66 1.94 19.73
CA TYR A 52 7.53 1.08 20.06
C TYR A 52 7.42 -0.04 19.03
N ILE A 53 7.66 -1.28 19.46
CA ILE A 53 7.68 -2.49 18.61
C ILE A 53 6.30 -3.12 18.38
N GLY A 54 5.25 -2.66 19.08
CA GLY A 54 3.90 -3.18 18.92
C GLY A 54 3.16 -2.63 17.69
N ASN A 55 1.92 -3.07 17.49
CA ASN A 55 1.10 -2.62 16.36
C ASN A 55 0.47 -1.23 16.64
N VAL A 56 0.77 -0.26 15.78
CA VAL A 56 0.10 1.05 15.73
C VAL A 56 -0.29 1.33 14.29
N LEU A 57 -1.14 0.47 13.74
CA LEU A 57 -1.52 0.49 12.33
C LEU A 57 -3.03 0.64 12.20
N SER A 58 -3.46 1.43 11.22
CA SER A 58 -4.83 1.48 10.76
C SER A 58 -4.92 1.16 9.28
N LEU A 59 -6.12 0.82 8.82
CA LEU A 59 -6.43 0.61 7.41
C LEU A 59 -7.37 1.71 6.92
N ALA A 60 -6.88 2.51 5.98
CA ALA A 60 -7.73 3.38 5.15
C ALA A 60 -8.35 2.55 4.02
N PHE A 61 -9.55 2.89 3.56
CA PHE A 61 -10.14 2.34 2.34
C PHE A 61 -10.81 3.45 1.52
N GLY A 62 -10.56 3.42 0.22
CA GLY A 62 -11.28 4.15 -0.80
C GLY A 62 -12.06 3.17 -1.67
N GLU A 63 -13.19 3.61 -2.19
CA GLU A 63 -14.02 2.85 -3.13
C GLU A 63 -14.27 3.73 -4.36
N ALA A 64 -14.20 3.13 -5.54
CA ALA A 64 -14.55 3.79 -6.80
C ALA A 64 -15.19 2.76 -7.74
N SER A 65 -16.05 3.25 -8.64
CA SER A 65 -16.61 2.42 -9.71
C SER A 65 -15.60 2.17 -10.82
N LYS A 66 -15.83 1.10 -11.58
CA LYS A 66 -15.02 0.76 -12.77
C LYS A 66 -15.02 1.92 -13.78
N VAL A 67 -16.19 2.51 -14.01
CA VAL A 67 -16.37 3.66 -14.92
C VAL A 67 -15.60 4.89 -14.47
N GLU A 68 -15.65 5.23 -13.17
CA GLU A 68 -14.88 6.36 -12.62
C GLU A 68 -13.37 6.11 -12.79
N LEU A 69 -12.90 4.89 -12.55
CA LEU A 69 -11.49 4.57 -12.68
C LEU A 69 -11.02 4.49 -14.15
N GLU A 70 -11.87 4.12 -15.09
CA GLU A 70 -11.55 4.13 -16.53
C GLU A 70 -11.49 5.56 -17.06
N THR A 71 -12.56 6.32 -16.85
CA THR A 71 -12.78 7.62 -17.48
C THR A 71 -12.20 8.80 -16.68
N GLY A 72 -12.04 8.64 -15.37
CA GLY A 72 -11.58 9.70 -14.46
C GLY A 72 -10.11 10.07 -14.66
N GLY A 73 -9.82 11.36 -14.50
CA GLY A 73 -8.47 11.88 -14.56
C GLY A 73 -7.60 11.39 -13.39
N LEU A 74 -6.28 11.35 -13.58
CA LEU A 74 -5.34 10.94 -12.52
C LEU A 74 -5.49 11.80 -11.26
N THR A 75 -5.74 13.11 -11.42
CA THR A 75 -5.94 14.03 -10.30
C THR A 75 -7.16 13.67 -9.46
N ASP A 76 -8.27 13.28 -10.10
CA ASP A 76 -9.52 12.95 -9.42
C ASP A 76 -9.37 11.66 -8.63
N ILE A 77 -8.77 10.63 -9.24
CA ILE A 77 -8.52 9.36 -8.56
C ILE A 77 -7.49 9.53 -7.43
N ALA A 78 -6.45 10.34 -7.63
CA ALA A 78 -5.49 10.68 -6.58
C ALA A 78 -6.14 11.43 -5.42
N LYS A 79 -7.16 12.25 -5.69
CA LYS A 79 -7.97 12.89 -4.64
C LYS A 79 -8.74 11.85 -3.80
N ILE A 80 -9.31 10.82 -4.42
CA ILE A 80 -9.97 9.73 -3.68
C ILE A 80 -8.98 9.04 -2.74
N CYS A 81 -7.78 8.74 -3.23
CA CYS A 81 -6.71 8.16 -2.40
C CYS A 81 -6.35 9.10 -1.23
N HIS A 82 -6.15 10.38 -1.51
CA HIS A 82 -5.82 11.39 -0.52
C HIS A 82 -6.88 11.50 0.57
N ASP A 83 -8.15 11.66 0.18
CA ASP A 83 -9.26 11.84 1.12
C ASP A 83 -9.40 10.61 2.03
N ALA A 84 -9.26 9.40 1.48
CA ALA A 84 -9.34 8.15 2.24
C ALA A 84 -8.20 8.03 3.27
N ILE A 85 -6.97 8.35 2.88
CA ILE A 85 -5.79 8.30 3.77
C ILE A 85 -5.89 9.39 4.84
N SER A 86 -6.18 10.63 4.45
CA SER A 86 -6.27 11.79 5.34
C SER A 86 -7.32 11.59 6.44
N LYS A 87 -8.46 10.97 6.10
CA LYS A 87 -9.54 10.67 7.06
C LYS A 87 -9.10 9.84 8.26
N VAL A 88 -8.12 8.94 8.10
CA VAL A 88 -7.63 8.07 9.18
C VAL A 88 -6.27 8.51 9.73
N THR A 89 -5.66 9.55 9.16
CA THR A 89 -4.32 10.02 9.53
C THR A 89 -4.38 11.12 10.61
N ASN A 90 -5.14 10.88 11.67
CA ASN A 90 -5.31 11.83 12.77
C ASN A 90 -5.37 11.12 14.13
N ARG A 91 -5.08 11.86 15.20
CA ARG A 91 -5.00 11.34 16.57
C ARG A 91 -6.33 10.74 17.04
N ALA A 92 -7.45 11.43 16.78
CA ALA A 92 -8.78 11.01 17.22
C ALA A 92 -9.15 9.62 16.66
N HIS A 93 -8.85 9.37 15.38
CA HIS A 93 -9.07 8.07 14.75
C HIS A 93 -8.32 6.93 15.44
N PHE A 94 -7.04 7.13 15.79
CA PHE A 94 -6.26 6.09 16.45
C PHE A 94 -6.66 5.89 17.92
N LEU A 95 -7.11 6.93 18.63
CA LEU A 95 -7.65 6.79 19.98
C LEU A 95 -8.96 5.98 19.98
N ASP A 96 -9.87 6.26 19.06
CA ASP A 96 -11.13 5.52 18.93
C ASP A 96 -10.90 4.02 18.71
N LEU A 97 -9.86 3.65 17.94
CA LEU A 97 -9.47 2.25 17.73
C LEU A 97 -9.04 1.55 19.03
N ILE A 98 -8.44 2.27 19.97
CA ILE A 98 -7.97 1.73 21.27
C ILE A 98 -9.15 1.67 22.25
N GLU A 99 -9.91 2.76 22.35
CA GLU A 99 -10.99 2.94 23.32
C GLU A 99 -12.18 2.01 23.08
N CYS A 100 -12.44 1.63 21.82
CA CYS A 100 -13.52 0.73 21.44
C CYS A 100 -13.45 -0.69 22.05
N HIS A 101 -12.42 -1.05 22.84
CA HIS A 101 -12.26 -2.34 23.55
C HIS A 101 -12.87 -3.53 22.81
N ARG A 102 -12.50 -3.69 21.52
CA ARG A 102 -13.15 -4.66 20.67
C ARG A 102 -12.70 -6.07 21.06
N PRO A 103 -13.61 -7.01 21.34
CA PRO A 103 -13.23 -8.37 21.68
C PRO A 103 -12.66 -9.08 20.44
N GLY A 104 -11.37 -9.43 20.49
CA GLY A 104 -10.69 -10.25 19.48
C GLY A 104 -10.19 -9.51 18.23
N LEU A 105 -9.69 -10.28 17.25
CA LEU A 105 -9.12 -9.76 16.01
C LEU A 105 -10.23 -9.28 15.06
N MET A 106 -10.46 -7.97 14.99
CA MET A 106 -11.42 -7.36 14.08
C MET A 106 -10.81 -7.14 12.69
N LEU A 107 -10.96 -8.12 11.80
CA LEU A 107 -10.58 -7.98 10.39
C LEU A 107 -11.71 -7.31 9.60
N SER A 108 -11.36 -6.35 8.73
CA SER A 108 -12.36 -5.70 7.88
C SER A 108 -12.98 -6.72 6.92
N LYS A 109 -14.28 -6.57 6.60
CA LYS A 109 -14.95 -7.39 5.56
C LYS A 109 -14.20 -7.36 4.23
N VAL A 110 -13.51 -6.25 3.94
CA VAL A 110 -12.66 -6.08 2.76
C VAL A 110 -11.46 -7.02 2.81
N VAL A 111 -10.69 -7.03 3.90
CA VAL A 111 -9.52 -7.93 4.07
C VAL A 111 -9.92 -9.40 4.00
N LEU A 112 -11.14 -9.72 4.45
CA LEU A 112 -11.71 -11.07 4.37
C LEU A 112 -12.25 -11.44 2.97
N GLY A 113 -12.16 -10.57 1.97
CA GLY A 113 -12.65 -10.81 0.61
C GLY A 113 -14.18 -10.84 0.49
N ARG A 114 -14.89 -10.28 1.48
CA ARG A 114 -16.37 -10.29 1.55
C ARG A 114 -16.99 -8.96 1.10
N ALA A 115 -16.22 -8.07 0.49
CA ALA A 115 -16.67 -6.74 0.08
C ALA A 115 -16.29 -6.39 -1.38
N GLY A 116 -16.12 -7.42 -2.22
CA GLY A 116 -15.68 -7.29 -3.61
C GLY A 116 -14.16 -7.17 -3.77
N PRO A 117 -13.69 -6.97 -5.01
CA PRO A 117 -12.26 -6.87 -5.32
C PRO A 117 -11.61 -5.70 -4.58
N ALA A 118 -10.50 -5.99 -3.91
CA ALA A 118 -9.73 -4.97 -3.23
C ALA A 118 -8.23 -5.23 -3.33
N LEU A 119 -7.47 -4.14 -3.37
CA LEU A 119 -6.02 -4.13 -3.30
C LEU A 119 -5.58 -3.31 -2.08
N VAL A 120 -4.67 -3.84 -1.26
CA VAL A 120 -4.10 -3.12 -0.12
C VAL A 120 -2.65 -2.77 -0.40
N VAL A 121 -2.34 -1.48 -0.33
CA VAL A 121 -1.00 -0.94 -0.48
C VAL A 121 -0.39 -0.67 0.89
N SER A 122 0.88 -1.03 1.03
CA SER A 122 1.65 -0.80 2.24
C SER A 122 3.00 -0.18 1.90
N SER A 123 3.49 0.66 2.81
CA SER A 123 4.77 1.35 2.66
C SER A 123 5.81 0.73 3.58
N GLY A 124 6.79 0.06 3.00
CA GLY A 124 7.99 -0.43 3.69
C GLY A 124 9.06 0.65 3.89
N ARG A 125 8.77 1.94 3.64
CA ARG A 125 9.78 3.02 3.73
C ARG A 125 10.43 3.16 5.11
N ARG A 126 9.73 2.77 6.19
CA ARG A 126 10.27 2.78 7.56
C ARG A 126 10.97 1.47 7.94
N PHE A 127 11.07 0.52 7.01
CA PHE A 127 11.81 -0.71 7.21
C PHE A 127 13.27 -0.48 6.78
N LEU A 128 14.11 -0.11 7.75
CA LEU A 128 15.49 0.35 7.57
C LEU A 128 16.45 -0.82 7.30
N VAL A 129 16.14 -1.64 6.29
CA VAL A 129 16.94 -2.84 5.97
C VAL A 129 18.39 -2.49 5.66
N ALA A 130 18.63 -1.37 4.97
CA ALA A 130 19.96 -0.93 4.61
C ALA A 130 20.81 -0.51 5.83
N GLU A 131 20.18 -0.21 6.97
CA GLU A 131 20.87 0.17 8.21
C GLU A 131 21.24 -1.04 9.07
N LEU A 132 20.78 -2.24 8.71
CA LEU A 132 21.13 -3.47 9.41
C LEU A 132 22.52 -3.92 8.98
N ASP A 133 23.48 -3.96 9.90
CA ASP A 133 24.76 -4.62 9.69
C ASP A 133 25.10 -5.45 10.92
N PHE A 134 25.13 -6.77 10.74
CA PHE A 134 25.47 -7.75 11.78
C PHE A 134 26.93 -8.22 11.67
N GLY A 135 27.79 -7.47 10.98
CA GLY A 135 29.19 -7.83 10.69
C GLY A 135 29.38 -8.46 9.30
N PHE A 136 28.36 -8.42 8.45
CA PHE A 136 28.39 -8.97 7.09
C PHE A 136 28.17 -7.89 6.01
N GLY A 137 28.08 -6.62 6.42
CA GLY A 137 27.66 -5.52 5.58
C GLY A 137 26.13 -5.40 5.49
N SER A 138 25.67 -4.29 4.91
CA SER A 138 24.24 -4.02 4.72
C SER A 138 23.60 -5.01 3.74
N PRO A 139 22.40 -5.55 4.03
CA PRO A 139 21.68 -6.39 3.09
C PRO A 139 21.39 -5.65 1.78
N ALA A 140 21.70 -6.29 0.65
CA ALA A 140 21.32 -5.77 -0.67
C ALA A 140 19.80 -5.63 -0.83
N ARG A 141 19.03 -6.49 -0.16
CA ARG A 141 17.55 -6.45 -0.19
C ARG A 141 16.92 -7.13 1.02
N GLY A 142 15.88 -6.49 1.56
CA GLY A 142 14.88 -7.16 2.40
C GLY A 142 13.55 -7.19 1.66
N THR A 143 12.90 -8.35 1.61
CA THR A 143 11.55 -8.51 1.04
C THR A 143 10.59 -9.00 2.10
N VAL A 144 9.34 -8.53 2.04
CA VAL A 144 8.26 -9.14 2.82
C VAL A 144 7.85 -10.43 2.10
N CYS A 145 7.82 -11.53 2.83
CA CYS A 145 7.19 -12.77 2.40
C CYS A 145 5.94 -12.99 3.25
N SER A 146 4.82 -13.33 2.63
CA SER A 146 3.61 -13.70 3.36
C SER A 146 3.48 -15.23 3.36
N ALA A 147 3.30 -15.80 4.54
CA ALA A 147 2.89 -17.20 4.68
C ALA A 147 1.36 -17.37 4.58
N ILE A 148 0.60 -16.28 4.40
CA ILE A 148 -0.87 -16.32 4.40
C ILE A 148 -1.35 -16.82 3.03
N GLN A 149 -1.81 -18.06 3.00
CA GLN A 149 -2.28 -18.73 1.78
C GLN A 149 -3.58 -18.13 1.20
N ARG A 150 -4.38 -17.45 2.02
CA ARG A 150 -5.70 -16.89 1.63
C ARG A 150 -5.92 -15.49 2.21
N ILE A 151 -5.27 -14.51 1.60
CA ILE A 151 -5.64 -13.10 1.80
C ILE A 151 -6.83 -12.81 0.87
N GLY A 152 -7.92 -12.23 1.38
CA GLY A 152 -9.10 -11.89 0.58
C GLY A 152 -8.92 -10.65 -0.31
N VAL A 153 -7.70 -10.10 -0.37
CA VAL A 153 -7.31 -8.91 -1.10
C VAL A 153 -5.97 -9.16 -1.79
N GLY A 154 -5.75 -8.48 -2.91
CA GLY A 154 -4.38 -8.34 -3.40
C GLY A 154 -3.59 -7.45 -2.43
N TYR A 155 -2.30 -7.71 -2.29
CA TYR A 155 -1.42 -6.96 -1.40
C TYR A 155 -0.18 -6.48 -2.15
N VAL A 156 0.14 -5.21 -1.98
CA VAL A 156 1.31 -4.57 -2.58
C VAL A 156 2.11 -3.90 -1.49
N ASN A 157 3.42 -4.14 -1.47
CA ASN A 157 4.36 -3.48 -0.58
C ASN A 157 5.45 -2.81 -1.40
N GLN A 158 5.58 -1.49 -1.26
CA GLN A 158 6.66 -0.72 -1.89
C GLN A 158 7.74 -0.37 -0.87
N ARG A 159 8.98 -0.31 -1.34
CA ARG A 159 10.15 0.11 -0.57
C ARG A 159 11.15 0.85 -1.46
N PRO A 160 12.05 1.67 -0.91
CA PRO A 160 13.16 2.24 -1.68
C PRO A 160 13.97 1.14 -2.38
N SER A 161 14.36 1.39 -3.62
CA SER A 161 15.30 0.55 -4.37
C SER A 161 16.71 0.65 -3.79
N ALA A 162 17.52 -0.40 -3.97
CA ALA A 162 18.95 -0.38 -3.65
C ALA A 162 19.72 0.68 -4.47
N ARG A 163 19.16 1.14 -5.60
CA ARG A 163 19.80 2.11 -6.50
C ARG A 163 20.04 3.50 -5.92
N GLY A 164 19.30 3.91 -4.89
CA GLY A 164 19.39 5.26 -4.32
C GLY A 164 18.94 6.39 -5.27
N ASP A 165 18.43 6.07 -6.46
CA ASP A 165 17.97 7.00 -7.50
C ASP A 165 16.51 7.46 -7.30
N GLY A 166 15.93 7.16 -6.14
CA GLY A 166 14.53 7.42 -5.83
C GLY A 166 13.55 6.42 -6.43
N SER A 167 13.98 5.40 -7.17
CA SER A 167 13.12 4.30 -7.63
C SER A 167 12.64 3.41 -6.48
N TRP A 168 11.58 2.64 -6.72
CA TRP A 168 11.00 1.73 -5.75
C TRP A 168 11.09 0.29 -6.20
N THR A 169 11.37 -0.61 -5.25
CA THR A 169 11.11 -2.04 -5.39
C THR A 169 9.72 -2.34 -4.87
N VAL A 170 8.96 -3.14 -5.62
CA VAL A 170 7.60 -3.52 -5.26
C VAL A 170 7.49 -5.04 -5.15
N SER A 171 6.97 -5.51 -4.02
CA SER A 171 6.58 -6.89 -3.79
C SER A 171 5.06 -6.96 -3.87
N ALA A 172 4.51 -7.87 -4.68
CA ALA A 172 3.08 -7.99 -4.88
C ALA A 172 2.62 -9.44 -4.68
N ILE A 173 1.52 -9.61 -3.95
CA ILE A 173 0.76 -10.85 -3.83
C ILE A 173 -0.61 -10.53 -4.39
N ILE A 174 -0.81 -10.82 -5.67
CA ILE A 174 -1.96 -10.37 -6.45
C ILE A 174 -2.47 -11.52 -7.32
N TRP A 175 -3.69 -11.37 -7.82
CA TRP A 175 -4.30 -12.35 -8.73
C TRP A 175 -3.55 -12.39 -10.07
N PRO A 176 -3.50 -13.54 -10.76
CA PRO A 176 -2.84 -13.67 -12.06
C PRO A 176 -3.27 -12.63 -13.09
N GLU A 177 -4.55 -12.26 -13.10
CA GLU A 177 -5.13 -11.29 -14.02
C GLU A 177 -4.56 -9.89 -13.79
N LEU A 178 -4.35 -9.50 -12.53
CA LEU A 178 -3.73 -8.22 -12.19
C LEU A 178 -2.23 -8.22 -12.49
N ALA A 179 -1.55 -9.34 -12.29
CA ALA A 179 -0.15 -9.47 -12.69
C ALA A 179 0.01 -9.30 -14.20
N ALA A 180 -0.80 -10.02 -14.99
CA ALA A 180 -0.80 -9.91 -16.45
C ALA A 180 -1.13 -8.49 -16.94
N ALA A 181 -2.09 -7.81 -16.29
CA ALA A 181 -2.44 -6.43 -16.62
C ALA A 181 -1.31 -5.42 -16.32
N LEU A 182 -0.47 -5.68 -15.29
CA LEU A 182 0.69 -4.86 -14.98
C LEU A 182 1.86 -5.13 -15.93
N GLU A 183 2.07 -6.38 -16.32
CA GLU A 183 3.15 -6.81 -17.24
C GLU A 183 2.89 -6.37 -18.69
N SER A 184 1.63 -6.35 -19.11
CA SER A 184 1.22 -5.93 -20.46
C SER A 184 1.03 -4.41 -20.61
N ASP A 185 1.25 -3.64 -19.54
CA ASP A 185 1.05 -2.21 -19.56
C ASP A 185 2.03 -1.49 -20.51
N SER A 186 1.52 -0.62 -21.37
CA SER A 186 2.30 0.07 -22.40
C SER A 186 3.31 1.06 -21.83
N ASP A 187 3.00 1.67 -20.68
CA ASP A 187 3.86 2.65 -20.04
C ASP A 187 5.02 1.98 -19.30
N ARG A 188 4.96 0.64 -19.12
CA ARG A 188 5.99 -0.21 -18.50
C ARG A 188 6.51 0.38 -17.18
N VAL A 189 5.59 0.95 -16.39
CA VAL A 189 5.89 1.56 -15.09
C VAL A 189 6.52 0.53 -14.14
N PHE A 190 6.06 -0.72 -14.24
CA PHE A 190 6.68 -1.85 -13.57
C PHE A 190 7.64 -2.56 -14.50
N GLN A 191 8.84 -2.80 -14.01
CA GLN A 191 9.85 -3.60 -14.68
C GLN A 191 10.14 -4.85 -13.84
N PRO A 192 10.28 -6.03 -14.47
CA PRO A 192 10.75 -7.21 -13.76
C PRO A 192 12.07 -6.94 -13.05
N MET A 193 12.21 -7.47 -11.83
CA MET A 193 13.44 -7.35 -11.06
C MET A 193 14.58 -8.10 -11.76
N THR A 194 15.73 -7.44 -11.94
CA THR A 194 16.97 -8.03 -12.47
C THR A 194 18.13 -7.81 -11.52
N ALA A 195 19.28 -8.45 -11.76
CA ALA A 195 20.51 -8.26 -10.97
C ALA A 195 20.94 -6.78 -10.92
N ASP A 196 20.83 -6.05 -12.05
CA ASP A 196 21.16 -4.62 -12.13
C ASP A 196 20.33 -3.75 -11.18
N HIS A 197 19.14 -4.19 -10.78
CA HIS A 197 18.30 -3.48 -9.82
C HIS A 197 18.74 -3.72 -8.37
N LEU A 198 19.47 -4.82 -8.13
CA LEU A 198 19.95 -5.24 -6.81
C LEU A 198 21.37 -4.72 -6.51
N GLN A 199 22.05 -4.12 -7.48
CA GLN A 199 23.47 -3.72 -7.38
C GLN A 199 24.38 -4.90 -6.98
N LEU A 200 24.10 -6.08 -7.53
CA LEU A 200 24.87 -7.31 -7.33
C LEU A 200 25.69 -7.65 -8.57
#